data_AF-A0A1Q6YQ64-F1
#
_entry.id   AF-A0A1Q6YQ64-F1
#
_cell.length_a   1.000
_cell.length_b   1.000
_cell.length_c   1.000
_cell.angle_alpha   90.00
_cell.angle_beta   90.00
_cell.angle_gamma   90.00
#
_symmetry.space_group_name_H-M   'P 1'
#
loop_
_entity.id
_entity.type
_entity.pdbx_description
1 polymer ?
#
loop_
_entity_poly.entity_id
_entity_poly.type
_entity_poly.pdbx_seq_one_letter_code
_entity_poly.pdbx_strand_id
1 'polypeptide(L)'
;MRTMLAALLGIALVAASAPAFAHVVEVTTAVSLADVEDQETLTAAIRAAVNEAMESAVGFKPTLIALTRANVIGERLYVRLLMADAEGEEMLRDLAPDGPPSGTDDGAPAEHTYSKEPI
;
A
#
# COMPACT_ATOMS: atom_id res chain seq x y z
N MET A 1 38.91 32.78 11.11
CA MET A 1 37.43 32.99 11.21
C MET A 1 36.70 32.70 9.91
N ARG A 2 37.07 33.33 8.77
CA ARG A 2 36.40 33.11 7.47
C ARG A 2 36.40 31.66 6.97
N THR A 3 37.52 30.95 7.12
CA THR A 3 37.68 29.56 6.68
C THR A 3 36.89 28.56 7.54
N MET A 4 36.81 28.78 8.86
CA MET A 4 35.97 27.97 9.74
C MET A 4 34.48 28.18 9.45
N LEU A 5 34.05 29.41 9.16
CA LEU A 5 32.67 29.69 8.82
C LEU A 5 32.27 29.00 7.50
N ALA A 6 33.16 29.04 6.50
CA ALA A 6 32.96 28.34 5.23
C ALA A 6 32.89 26.81 5.41
N ALA A 7 33.73 26.23 6.28
CA ALA A 7 33.70 24.81 6.59
C ALA A 7 32.39 24.39 7.29
N LEU A 8 31.92 25.18 8.26
CA LEU A 8 30.65 24.92 8.94
C LEU A 8 29.45 25.04 7.99
N LEU A 9 29.45 26.03 7.10
CA LEU A 9 28.44 26.17 6.05
C LEU A 9 28.47 25.00 5.06
N GLY A 10 29.67 24.54 4.67
CA GLY A 10 29.82 23.38 3.80
C GLY A 10 29.28 22.09 4.42
N ILE A 11 29.56 21.85 5.70
CA ILE A 11 29.03 20.68 6.43
C ILE A 11 27.51 20.78 6.59
N ALA A 12 26.98 21.97 6.91
CA ALA A 12 25.55 22.19 7.04
C ALA A 12 24.80 21.96 5.71
N LEU A 13 25.38 22.41 4.58
CA LEU A 13 24.80 22.16 3.25
C LEU A 13 24.78 20.67 2.90
N VAL A 14 25.85 19.93 3.20
CA VAL A 14 25.91 18.48 2.95
C VAL A 14 24.88 17.74 3.81
N ALA A 15 24.71 18.13 5.08
CA ALA A 15 23.69 17.55 5.95
C ALA A 15 22.26 17.86 5.50
N ALA A 16 22.01 19.07 4.97
CA ALA A 16 20.70 19.46 4.43
C ALA A 16 20.40 18.84 3.06
N SER A 17 21.40 18.26 2.39
CA SER A 17 21.25 17.57 1.10
C SER A 17 20.94 16.08 1.22
N ALA A 18 20.72 15.56 2.45
CA ALA A 18 20.23 14.21 2.62
C ALA A 18 18.91 14.10 1.84
N PRO A 19 18.84 13.24 0.80
CA PRO A 19 17.60 13.07 0.07
C PRO A 19 16.53 12.57 1.04
N ALA A 20 15.34 13.16 0.95
CA ALA A 20 14.17 12.64 1.61
C ALA A 20 13.86 11.27 0.96
N PHE A 21 14.36 10.20 1.56
CA PHE A 21 14.14 8.86 1.05
C PHE A 21 12.68 8.48 1.33
N ALA A 22 11.89 8.36 0.27
CA ALA A 22 10.55 7.76 0.32
C ALA A 22 10.67 6.26 0.64
N HIS A 23 10.25 5.84 1.82
CA HIS A 23 10.21 4.41 2.18
C HIS A 23 8.83 3.85 1.86
N VAL A 24 8.80 2.84 0.97
CA VAL A 24 7.61 2.05 0.68
C VAL A 24 7.96 0.58 0.79
N VAL A 25 7.19 -0.17 1.59
CA VAL A 25 7.41 -1.60 1.83
C VAL A 25 6.10 -2.35 1.66
N GLU A 26 6.15 -3.48 0.94
CA GLU A 26 5.05 -4.44 0.87
C GLU A 26 5.35 -5.64 1.77
N VAL A 27 4.48 -5.90 2.75
CA VAL A 27 4.58 -7.02 3.68
C VAL A 27 3.41 -7.97 3.45
N THR A 28 3.69 -9.28 3.42
CA THR A 28 2.65 -10.32 3.41
C THR A 28 2.68 -11.08 4.72
N THR A 29 1.54 -11.13 5.40
CA THR A 29 1.33 -11.91 6.63
C THR A 29 0.25 -12.97 6.40
N ALA A 30 0.27 -14.03 7.21
CA ALA A 30 -0.66 -15.14 7.11
C ALA A 30 -1.41 -15.34 8.42
N VAL A 31 -2.74 -15.37 8.34
CA VAL A 31 -3.64 -15.69 9.44
C VAL A 31 -4.13 -17.12 9.27
N SER A 32 -3.97 -17.95 10.32
CA SER A 32 -4.56 -19.28 10.37
C SER A 32 -6.08 -19.16 10.46
N LEU A 33 -6.79 -19.93 9.64
CA LEU A 33 -8.26 -20.01 9.70
C LEU A 33 -8.76 -21.19 10.55
N ALA A 34 -7.85 -22.02 11.07
CA ALA A 34 -8.21 -23.22 11.85
C ALA A 34 -9.00 -22.91 13.13
N ASP A 35 -8.70 -21.77 13.76
CA ASP A 35 -9.29 -21.36 15.05
C ASP A 35 -10.28 -20.18 14.88
N VAL A 36 -10.70 -19.88 13.65
CA VAL A 36 -11.62 -18.79 13.36
C VAL A 36 -13.06 -19.29 13.41
N GLU A 37 -13.75 -18.98 14.51
CA GLU A 37 -15.13 -19.44 14.75
C GLU A 37 -16.18 -18.46 14.22
N ASP A 38 -15.86 -17.16 14.19
CA ASP A 38 -16.75 -16.09 13.77
C ASP A 38 -16.02 -14.88 13.17
N GLN A 39 -16.81 -13.89 12.73
CA GLN A 39 -16.30 -12.65 12.13
C GLN A 39 -15.49 -11.80 13.11
N GLU A 40 -15.82 -11.83 14.40
CA GLU A 40 -15.12 -11.06 15.43
C GLU A 40 -13.70 -11.61 15.62
N THR A 41 -13.58 -12.93 15.74
CA THR A 41 -12.32 -13.67 15.86
C THR A 41 -11.43 -13.48 14.63
N LEU A 42 -12.01 -13.52 13.43
CA LEU A 42 -11.28 -13.23 12.19
C LEU A 42 -10.75 -11.79 12.18
N THR A 43 -11.58 -10.82 12.56
CA THR A 43 -11.20 -9.40 12.58
C THR A 43 -10.08 -9.15 13.57
N ALA A 44 -10.16 -9.78 14.75
CA ALA A 44 -9.11 -9.72 15.76
C ALA A 44 -7.80 -10.32 15.25
N ALA A 45 -7.86 -11.48 14.58
CA ALA A 45 -6.68 -12.14 14.04
C ALA A 45 -5.99 -11.34 12.92
N ILE A 46 -6.77 -10.74 12.01
CA ILE A 46 -6.23 -9.84 10.97
C ILE A 46 -5.59 -8.61 11.61
N ARG A 47 -6.24 -8.00 12.61
CA ARG A 47 -5.69 -6.83 13.31
C ARG A 47 -4.37 -7.16 14.02
N ALA A 48 -4.29 -8.32 14.67
CA ALA A 48 -3.06 -8.78 15.30
C ALA A 48 -1.93 -8.96 14.27
N ALA A 49 -2.22 -9.60 13.14
CA ALA A 49 -1.24 -9.81 12.07
C ALA A 49 -0.76 -8.49 11.42
N VAL A 50 -1.64 -7.50 11.29
CA VAL A 50 -1.27 -6.14 10.83
C VAL A 50 -0.36 -5.46 11.85
N ASN A 51 -0.71 -5.50 13.14
CA ASN A 51 0.09 -4.89 14.19
C ASN A 51 1.49 -5.52 14.29
N GLU A 52 1.58 -6.85 14.19
CA GLU A 52 2.86 -7.57 14.16
C GLU A 52 3.71 -7.17 12.94
N ALA A 53 3.08 -7.05 11.76
CA ALA A 53 3.77 -6.55 10.57
C ALA A 53 4.31 -5.12 10.76
N MET A 54 3.55 -4.24 11.43
CA MET A 54 4.01 -2.90 11.78
C MET A 54 5.16 -2.92 12.77
N GLU A 55 5.10 -3.75 13.81
CA GLU A 55 6.19 -3.88 14.80
C GLU A 55 7.47 -4.42 14.16
N SER A 56 7.37 -5.28 13.15
CA SER A 56 8.53 -5.79 12.42
C SER A 56 9.24 -4.73 11.55
N ALA A 57 8.55 -3.64 11.20
CA ALA A 57 9.05 -2.58 10.32
C ALA A 57 9.94 -1.54 11.06
N VAL A 58 10.76 -1.97 12.03
CA VAL A 58 11.53 -1.16 13.00
C VAL A 58 12.45 -0.08 12.38
N GLY A 59 12.64 -0.08 11.06
CA GLY A 59 13.48 0.89 10.36
C GLY A 59 12.84 2.22 10.00
N PHE A 60 11.52 2.35 10.00
CA PHE A 60 10.84 3.61 9.64
C PHE A 60 9.43 3.69 10.21
N LYS A 61 8.84 4.90 10.24
CA LYS A 61 7.51 5.16 10.81
C LYS A 61 6.47 5.27 9.69
N PRO A 62 5.55 4.29 9.53
CA PRO A 62 4.50 4.39 8.53
C PRO A 62 3.52 5.53 8.83
N THR A 63 3.12 6.29 7.82
CA THR A 63 1.98 7.22 7.83
C THR A 63 0.81 6.71 6.99
N LEU A 64 1.10 5.91 5.97
CA LEU A 64 0.10 5.20 5.18
C LEU A 64 0.23 3.69 5.36
N ILE A 65 -0.91 3.03 5.54
CA ILE A 65 -1.04 1.57 5.53
C ILE A 65 -2.25 1.22 4.68
N ALA A 66 -2.05 0.44 3.62
CA ALA A 66 -3.09 0.02 2.70
C ALA A 66 -3.11 -1.51 2.56
N LEU A 67 -4.30 -2.10 2.67
CA LEU A 67 -4.51 -3.49 2.31
C LEU A 67 -4.58 -3.58 0.77
N THR A 68 -3.57 -4.20 0.15
CA THR A 68 -3.51 -4.30 -1.33
C THR A 68 -4.09 -5.62 -1.86
N ARG A 69 -4.11 -6.67 -1.02
CA ARG A 69 -4.65 -7.97 -1.39
C ARG A 69 -4.97 -8.80 -0.14
N ALA A 70 -6.03 -9.60 -0.25
CA ALA A 70 -6.37 -10.61 0.74
C ALA A 70 -6.83 -11.87 -0.01
N ASN A 71 -6.10 -12.98 0.16
CA ASN A 71 -6.39 -14.24 -0.53
C ASN A 71 -6.43 -15.39 0.46
N VAL A 72 -7.41 -16.28 0.32
CA VAL A 72 -7.41 -17.56 1.04
C VAL A 72 -6.70 -18.60 0.20
N ILE A 73 -5.69 -19.27 0.78
CA ILE A 73 -4.97 -20.37 0.15
C ILE A 73 -4.88 -21.50 1.17
N GLY A 74 -5.59 -22.60 0.92
CA GLY A 74 -5.78 -23.66 1.90
C GLY A 74 -6.50 -23.13 3.14
N GLU A 75 -5.96 -23.42 4.32
CA GLU A 75 -6.51 -23.02 5.62
C GLU A 75 -5.92 -21.71 6.15
N ARG A 76 -5.40 -20.85 5.25
CA ARG A 76 -4.75 -19.59 5.63
C ARG A 76 -5.25 -18.43 4.80
N LEU A 77 -5.49 -17.32 5.47
CA LEU A 77 -5.72 -16.02 4.86
C LEU A 77 -4.39 -15.28 4.76
N TYR A 78 -3.93 -15.03 3.53
CA TYR A 78 -2.77 -14.22 3.23
C TYR A 78 -3.21 -12.77 3.03
N VAL A 79 -2.68 -11.88 3.86
CA VAL A 79 -2.99 -10.45 3.88
C VAL A 79 -1.75 -9.69 3.43
N ARG A 80 -1.87 -8.87 2.39
CA ARG A 80 -0.79 -8.08 1.83
C ARG A 80 -1.00 -6.61 2.10
N LEU A 81 -0.03 -6.01 2.77
CA LEU A 81 -0.06 -4.65 3.27
C LEU A 81 1.03 -3.84 2.57
N LEU A 82 0.66 -2.69 2.05
CA LEU A 82 1.59 -1.66 1.60
C LEU A 82 1.71 -0.61 2.69
N MET A 83 2.94 -0.30 3.10
CA MET A 83 3.24 0.71 4.12
C MET A 83 4.17 1.76 3.55
N ALA A 84 3.92 3.02 3.85
CA ALA A 84 4.77 4.13 3.44
C ALA A 84 4.97 5.15 4.57
N ASP A 85 6.16 5.77 4.64
CA ASP A 85 6.36 7.00 5.43
C ASP A 85 5.73 8.22 4.75
N ALA A 86 5.89 9.41 5.34
CA ALA A 86 5.26 10.63 4.84
C ALA A 86 5.72 10.95 3.41
N GLU A 87 7.02 10.83 3.15
CA GLU A 87 7.66 11.01 1.85
C GLU A 87 7.18 9.95 0.85
N GLY A 88 7.09 8.69 1.26
CA GLY A 88 6.56 7.59 0.45
C GLY A 88 5.08 7.73 0.14
N GLU A 89 4.29 8.28 1.07
CA GLU A 89 2.88 8.56 0.87
C GLU A 89 2.67 9.69 -0.14
N GLU A 90 3.47 10.77 -0.09
CA GLU A 90 3.49 11.82 -1.10
C GLU A 90 3.87 11.27 -2.47
N MET A 91 4.95 10.48 -2.55
CA MET A 91 5.37 9.81 -3.78
C MET A 91 4.25 8.93 -4.36
N LEU A 92 3.53 8.16 -3.53
CA LEU A 92 2.44 7.31 -4.00
C LEU A 92 1.24 8.11 -4.51
N ARG A 93 0.96 9.29 -3.93
CA ARG A 93 -0.10 10.20 -4.42
C ARG A 93 0.26 10.77 -5.78
N ASP A 94 1.51 11.16 -6.00
CA ASP A 94 1.98 11.68 -7.29
C ASP A 94 1.95 10.62 -8.41
N LEU A 95 2.08 9.34 -8.05
CA LEU A 95 1.97 8.21 -8.98
C LEU A 95 0.52 7.78 -9.23
N ALA A 96 -0.42 8.21 -8.39
CA ALA A 96 -1.82 7.85 -8.58
C ALA A 96 -2.36 8.56 -9.83
N PRO A 97 -3.00 7.84 -10.77
CA PRO A 97 -3.61 8.48 -11.94
C PRO A 97 -4.68 9.47 -11.49
N ASP A 98 -4.77 10.62 -12.16
CA ASP A 98 -5.81 11.64 -11.97
C ASP A 98 -7.19 11.08 -12.33
N GLY A 99 -7.79 10.33 -11.39
CA GLY A 99 -9.14 9.79 -11.50
C GLY A 99 -9.26 8.45 -12.26
N PRO A 100 -10.40 7.76 -12.12
CA PRO A 100 -10.70 6.58 -12.92
C PRO A 100 -10.65 6.93 -14.42
N PRO A 101 -10.32 5.98 -15.31
CA PRO A 101 -10.46 6.21 -16.74
C PRO A 101 -11.87 6.72 -16.97
N SER A 102 -11.99 7.88 -17.62
CA SER A 102 -13.26 8.43 -18.03
C SER A 102 -13.86 7.40 -18.97
N GLY A 103 -14.69 6.51 -18.44
CA GLY A 103 -15.59 5.71 -19.24
C GLY A 103 -16.51 6.71 -19.90
N THR A 104 -16.22 7.04 -21.17
CA THR A 104 -17.24 7.53 -22.08
C THR A 104 -18.26 6.41 -22.21
N ASP A 105 -19.20 6.41 -21.27
CA ASP A 105 -20.49 5.75 -21.39
C ASP A 105 -21.33 6.57 -22.39
N ASP A 106 -20.88 6.58 -23.65
CA ASP A 106 -21.73 6.95 -24.76
C ASP A 106 -22.52 5.68 -25.12
N GLY A 107 -23.61 5.50 -24.39
CA GLY A 107 -24.56 4.42 -24.60
C GLY A 107 -25.05 4.39 -26.04
N ALA A 108 -24.58 3.38 -26.79
CA ALA A 108 -25.31 2.81 -27.91
C ALA A 108 -25.86 1.47 -27.44
N PRO A 109 -27.19 1.25 -27.44
CA PRO A 109 -27.74 -0.05 -27.07
C PRO A 109 -27.26 -1.09 -28.07
N ALA A 110 -26.55 -2.11 -27.57
CA ALA A 110 -26.24 -3.30 -28.34
C ALA A 110 -27.58 -3.96 -28.74
N GLU A 111 -27.92 -3.87 -30.02
CA GLU A 111 -28.97 -4.69 -30.61
C GLU A 111 -28.57 -6.16 -30.46
N HIS A 112 -29.06 -6.81 -29.41
CA HIS A 112 -29.04 -8.26 -29.30
C HIS A 112 -29.99 -8.83 -30.36
N THR A 113 -29.47 -9.05 -31.57
CA THR A 113 -30.11 -9.93 -32.54
C THR A 113 -29.97 -11.36 -32.03
N TYR A 114 -31.01 -11.82 -31.34
CA TYR A 114 -31.22 -13.22 -31.02
C TYR A 114 -31.50 -13.98 -32.31
N SER A 115 -30.45 -14.44 -33.00
CA SER A 115 -30.60 -15.40 -34.09
C SER A 115 -30.78 -16.80 -33.49
N LYS A 116 -32.03 -17.14 -33.22
CA LYS A 116 -32.47 -18.53 -33.15
C LYS A 116 -32.34 -19.12 -34.55
N GLU A 117 -31.67 -20.25 -34.70
CA GLU A 117 -32.06 -21.32 -35.64
C GLU A 117 -31.21 -22.60 -35.39
N PRO A 118 -31.65 -23.78 -35.87
CA PRO A 118 -31.96 -24.87 -34.95
C PRO A 118 -31.26 -26.21 -35.25
N ILE A 119 -31.37 -27.10 -34.26
CA ILE A 119 -31.05 -28.55 -34.20
C ILE A 119 -29.56 -28.91 -34.18
#